data_AF-A0A484U558-F1
#
_entry.id   AF-A0A484U558-F1
#
_cell.length_a   1.000
_cell.length_b   1.000
_cell.length_c   1.000
_cell.angle_alpha   90.00
_cell.angle_beta   90.00
_cell.angle_gamma   90.00
#
_symmetry.space_group_name_H-M   'P 1'
#
loop_
_entity.id
_entity.type
_entity.pdbx_description
1 polymer ?
#
loop_
_entity_poly.entity_id
_entity_poly.type
_entity_poly.pdbx_seq_one_letter_code
_entity_poly.pdbx_strand_id
1 'polypeptide(L)'
;MEENVLPALARIRQDDLTDLPQSEGWFEAMRQAFLDALVAAAVVDEVSTELVEMVARQVDRFNAGEWTRLLRRAYGVDVLTADRGIAPLLRMWEAENIGLIRSIPNKYLDSLHGQVVAAVQRGTPLREMTAIVRNTYDVPRKRAELIARDQIGKLNGQITEHRQRTAGIDEYRWRGALDERERPEHVAREGQAFKWTDPPPDGHPGHPIRCRCWAEPVLPLLDDLDALIVH
;
A
#
# COMPACT_ATOMS: atom_id res chain seq x y z
N MET A 1 -7.78 -37.33 4.44
CA MET A 1 -8.34 -36.16 5.15
C MET A 1 -7.19 -35.56 5.91
N GLU A 2 -6.45 -34.67 5.27
CA GLU A 2 -5.45 -33.85 5.95
C GLU A 2 -6.04 -32.44 6.03
N GLU A 3 -6.01 -31.94 7.25
CA GLU A 3 -6.70 -30.76 7.73
C GLU A 3 -6.02 -29.52 7.16
N ASN A 4 -6.73 -28.76 6.31
CA ASN A 4 -6.34 -27.41 5.93
C ASN A 4 -6.42 -26.51 7.16
N VAL A 5 -5.34 -26.46 7.93
CA VAL A 5 -5.20 -25.50 9.02
C VAL A 5 -4.85 -24.15 8.39
N LEU A 6 -5.90 -23.40 8.02
CA LEU A 6 -5.81 -21.95 7.94
C LEU A 6 -5.15 -21.47 9.24
N PRO A 7 -4.08 -20.66 9.21
CA PRO A 7 -3.52 -20.14 10.43
C PRO A 7 -4.59 -19.30 11.10
N ALA A 8 -5.14 -19.81 12.20
CA ALA A 8 -6.01 -19.09 13.10
C ALA A 8 -5.29 -17.77 13.44
N LEU A 9 -5.97 -16.64 13.17
CA LEU A 9 -5.56 -15.31 13.59
C LEU A 9 -5.47 -15.29 15.12
N ALA A 10 -4.35 -15.77 15.64
CA ALA A 10 -4.01 -15.71 17.04
C ALA A 10 -3.90 -14.23 17.39
N ARG A 11 -4.63 -13.81 18.44
CA ARG A 11 -4.58 -12.47 19.02
C ARG A 11 -3.14 -12.03 19.24
N ILE A 12 -2.61 -11.21 18.32
CA ILE A 12 -1.31 -10.57 18.50
C ILE A 12 -1.50 -9.33 19.38
N ARG A 13 -0.98 -9.49 20.59
CA ARG A 13 -0.61 -8.53 21.63
C ARG A 13 -0.34 -7.10 21.12
N GLN A 14 -1.10 -6.17 21.66
CA GLN A 14 -1.17 -4.73 21.35
C GLN A 14 -0.05 -3.90 21.98
N ASP A 15 1.24 -4.21 21.83
CA ASP A 15 2.27 -3.29 22.37
C ASP A 15 3.52 -3.28 21.48
N ASP A 16 3.46 -2.55 20.37
CA ASP A 16 4.36 -1.40 20.13
C ASP A 16 3.74 -0.49 19.06
N LEU A 17 3.23 0.66 19.51
CA LEU A 17 1.94 1.22 19.06
C LEU A 17 1.92 2.76 18.97
N THR A 18 3.06 3.45 19.07
CA THR A 18 3.03 4.84 19.58
C THR A 18 3.07 6.01 18.60
N ASP A 19 3.25 5.86 17.27
CA ASP A 19 3.26 7.07 16.41
C ASP A 19 2.70 6.86 14.99
N LEU A 20 1.39 6.60 14.90
CA LEU A 20 0.64 6.80 13.67
C LEU A 20 -0.72 7.44 14.02
N PRO A 21 -1.01 8.68 13.57
CA PRO A 21 -2.34 9.25 13.72
C PRO A 21 -3.33 8.47 12.84
N GLN A 22 -4.43 8.08 13.47
CA GLN A 22 -5.47 7.23 12.91
C GLN A 22 -6.26 7.91 11.79
N SER A 23 -6.29 7.28 10.62
CA SER A 23 -7.57 6.87 10.06
C SER A 23 -7.65 5.35 10.18
N GLU A 24 -7.92 4.87 11.40
CA GLU A 24 -8.16 3.49 11.81
C GLU A 24 -6.98 2.50 11.55
N GLY A 25 -6.63 1.64 12.50
CA GLY A 25 -5.50 0.69 12.40
C GLY A 25 -5.59 -0.37 11.28
N TRP A 26 -6.50 -0.20 10.31
CA TRP A 26 -6.73 -1.10 9.18
C TRP A 26 -5.55 -1.10 8.19
N PHE A 27 -4.87 0.03 7.94
CA PHE A 27 -3.70 0.05 7.04
C PHE A 27 -2.61 -0.88 7.57
N GLU A 28 -2.38 -0.83 8.88
CA GLU A 28 -1.43 -1.70 9.56
C GLU A 28 -1.88 -3.16 9.53
N ALA A 29 -3.17 -3.43 9.78
CA ALA A 29 -3.74 -4.78 9.66
C ALA A 29 -3.61 -5.35 8.23
N MET A 30 -3.86 -4.54 7.20
CA MET A 30 -3.73 -4.93 5.80
C MET A 30 -2.29 -5.12 5.37
N ARG A 31 -1.40 -4.25 5.86
CA ARG A 31 0.04 -4.41 5.69
C ARG A 31 0.51 -5.74 6.25
N GLN A 32 0.10 -6.07 7.48
CA GLN A 32 0.48 -7.33 8.13
C GLN A 32 -0.09 -8.52 7.37
N ALA A 33 -1.36 -8.49 6.98
CA ALA A 33 -1.96 -9.55 6.18
C ALA A 33 -1.23 -9.78 4.84
N PHE A 34 -0.88 -8.70 4.14
CA PHE A 34 -0.09 -8.79 2.91
C PHE A 34 1.31 -9.37 3.18
N LEU A 35 1.93 -9.05 4.32
CA LEU A 35 3.26 -9.54 4.66
C LEU A 35 3.32 -10.99 5.05
N ASP A 36 2.40 -11.42 5.91
CA ASP A 36 2.28 -12.81 6.34
C ASP A 36 2.12 -13.71 5.11
N ALA A 37 1.32 -13.23 4.16
CA ALA A 37 1.04 -13.99 2.96
C ALA A 37 2.10 -13.81 1.86
N LEU A 38 2.90 -12.73 1.85
CA LEU A 38 4.12 -12.65 1.03
C LEU A 38 5.20 -13.62 1.55
N VAL A 39 5.31 -13.79 2.87
CA VAL A 39 6.18 -14.81 3.49
C VAL A 39 5.68 -16.22 3.15
N ALA A 40 4.36 -16.45 3.13
CA ALA A 40 3.79 -17.73 2.72
C ALA A 40 3.92 -18.00 1.20
N ALA A 41 3.74 -16.97 0.36
CA ALA A 41 3.83 -17.02 -1.09
C ALA A 41 5.26 -17.20 -1.61
N ALA A 42 6.28 -16.83 -0.83
CA ALA A 42 7.67 -17.19 -1.12
C ALA A 42 7.88 -18.73 -1.17
N VAL A 43 6.87 -19.52 -0.77
CA VAL A 43 6.87 -20.98 -0.78
C VAL A 43 5.92 -21.57 -1.85
N VAL A 44 4.87 -20.85 -2.32
CA VAL A 44 3.88 -21.36 -3.30
C VAL A 44 3.30 -20.25 -4.19
N ASP A 45 3.33 -20.43 -5.53
CA ASP A 45 2.96 -19.41 -6.53
C ASP A 45 1.44 -19.09 -6.60
N GLU A 46 0.55 -20.07 -6.40
CA GLU A 46 -0.92 -19.87 -6.50
C GLU A 46 -1.50 -19.04 -5.35
N VAL A 47 -0.97 -19.22 -4.13
CA VAL A 47 -1.40 -18.46 -2.93
C VAL A 47 -1.12 -16.96 -3.08
N SER A 48 -0.10 -16.60 -3.86
CA SER A 48 0.28 -15.20 -4.11
C SER A 48 -0.81 -14.42 -4.86
N THR A 49 -1.50 -15.08 -5.80
CA THR A 49 -2.48 -14.40 -6.66
C THR A 49 -3.76 -14.12 -5.88
N GLU A 50 -4.31 -15.12 -5.19
CA GLU A 50 -5.53 -14.98 -4.40
C GLU A 50 -5.40 -13.91 -3.30
N LEU A 51 -4.24 -13.86 -2.65
CA LEU A 51 -3.93 -12.85 -1.64
C LEU A 51 -3.95 -11.44 -2.22
N VAL A 52 -3.21 -11.22 -3.32
CA VAL A 52 -3.06 -9.90 -3.92
C VAL A 52 -4.44 -9.38 -4.33
N GLU A 53 -5.27 -10.22 -4.94
CA GLU A 53 -6.67 -9.87 -5.23
C GLU A 53 -7.48 -9.55 -3.96
N MET A 54 -7.33 -10.33 -2.88
CA MET A 54 -8.03 -10.09 -1.62
C MET A 54 -7.67 -8.72 -1.04
N VAL A 55 -6.39 -8.37 -1.05
CA VAL A 55 -5.89 -7.07 -0.57
C VAL A 55 -6.42 -5.94 -1.46
N ALA A 56 -6.36 -6.10 -2.78
CA ALA A 56 -6.91 -5.14 -3.73
C ALA A 56 -8.40 -4.85 -3.45
N ARG A 57 -9.22 -5.90 -3.31
CA ARG A 57 -10.65 -5.79 -2.97
C ARG A 57 -10.90 -5.14 -1.60
N GLN A 58 -9.98 -5.29 -0.65
CA GLN A 58 -10.13 -4.71 0.67
C GLN A 58 -9.79 -3.21 0.66
N VAL A 59 -8.73 -2.79 -0.04
CA VAL A 59 -8.40 -1.35 -0.20
C VAL A 59 -9.54 -0.64 -0.91
N ASP A 60 -10.07 -1.25 -1.96
CA ASP A 60 -11.20 -0.71 -2.72
C ASP A 60 -12.44 -0.50 -1.85
N ARG A 61 -12.90 -1.55 -1.14
CA ARG A 61 -14.04 -1.48 -0.22
C ARG A 61 -13.86 -0.45 0.88
N PHE A 62 -12.66 -0.36 1.45
CA PHE A 62 -12.36 0.64 2.48
C PHE A 62 -12.51 2.05 1.91
N ASN A 63 -11.83 2.31 0.78
CA ASN A 63 -11.85 3.62 0.14
C ASN A 63 -13.29 3.98 -0.31
N ALA A 64 -14.13 3.01 -0.70
CA ALA A 64 -15.52 3.24 -1.08
C ALA A 64 -16.35 3.70 0.12
N GLY A 65 -16.12 3.09 1.27
CA GLY A 65 -16.74 3.46 2.54
C GLY A 65 -16.36 4.87 2.98
N GLU A 66 -15.07 5.20 2.94
CA GLU A 66 -14.57 6.54 3.27
C GLU A 66 -15.12 7.61 2.33
N TRP A 67 -15.13 7.31 1.03
CA TRP A 67 -15.68 8.17 0.01
C TRP A 67 -17.17 8.47 0.25
N THR A 68 -17.96 7.44 0.51
CA THR A 68 -19.39 7.58 0.81
C THR A 68 -19.62 8.41 2.08
N ARG A 69 -18.83 8.17 3.14
CA ARG A 69 -18.89 8.94 4.39
C ARG A 69 -18.53 10.41 4.17
N LEU A 70 -17.51 10.68 3.36
CA LEU A 70 -17.07 12.03 3.03
C LEU A 70 -18.17 12.79 2.29
N LEU A 71 -18.74 12.22 1.23
CA LEU A 71 -19.81 12.86 0.46
C LEU A 71 -21.06 13.10 1.32
N ARG A 72 -21.45 12.12 2.15
CA ARG A 72 -22.59 12.25 3.06
C ARG A 72 -22.36 13.37 4.09
N ARG A 73 -21.15 13.52 4.62
CA ARG A 73 -20.81 14.60 5.56
C ARG A 73 -20.83 15.97 4.88
N ALA A 74 -20.36 16.06 3.64
CA ALA A 74 -20.27 17.31 2.91
C ALA A 74 -21.63 17.81 2.40
N TYR A 75 -22.45 16.90 1.86
CA TYR A 75 -23.68 17.27 1.15
C TYR A 75 -24.97 16.85 1.87
N GLY A 76 -24.90 16.05 2.94
CA GLY A 76 -26.06 15.61 3.71
C GLY A 76 -26.94 14.55 3.03
N VAL A 77 -26.57 14.10 1.83
CA VAL A 77 -27.28 13.08 1.04
C VAL A 77 -26.35 11.94 0.66
N ASP A 78 -26.91 10.75 0.43
CA ASP A 78 -26.14 9.60 -0.07
C ASP A 78 -25.92 9.77 -1.57
N VAL A 79 -24.71 10.21 -1.93
CA VAL A 79 -24.30 10.40 -3.33
C VAL A 79 -23.77 9.08 -3.88
N LEU A 80 -24.47 8.52 -4.88
CA LEU A 80 -24.02 7.35 -5.61
C LEU A 80 -23.06 7.79 -6.72
N THR A 81 -21.78 7.44 -6.57
CA THR A 81 -20.78 7.63 -7.63
C THR A 81 -20.61 6.32 -8.38
N ALA A 82 -20.58 6.39 -9.72
CA ALA A 82 -20.34 5.20 -10.52
C ALA A 82 -18.85 4.87 -10.48
N ASP A 83 -18.50 3.78 -9.81
CA ASP A 83 -17.12 3.31 -9.63
C ASP A 83 -16.57 2.63 -10.91
N ARG A 84 -16.78 3.29 -12.06
CA ARG A 84 -16.39 2.78 -13.37
C ARG A 84 -14.89 2.93 -13.52
N GLY A 85 -14.19 1.84 -13.84
CA GLY A 85 -12.74 1.89 -14.15
C GLY A 85 -11.81 1.49 -13.01
N ILE A 86 -12.34 1.10 -11.84
CA ILE A 86 -11.52 0.52 -10.76
C ILE A 86 -10.96 -0.85 -11.17
N ALA A 87 -11.74 -1.71 -11.83
CA ALA A 87 -11.29 -3.07 -12.16
C ALA A 87 -10.01 -3.12 -13.03
N PRO A 88 -9.83 -2.29 -14.09
CA PRO A 88 -8.55 -2.16 -14.79
C PRO A 88 -7.38 -1.76 -13.90
N LEU A 89 -7.59 -0.81 -12.98
CA LEU A 89 -6.57 -0.33 -12.03
C LEU A 89 -6.13 -1.45 -11.09
N LEU A 90 -7.09 -2.20 -10.53
CA LEU A 90 -6.78 -3.35 -9.66
C LEU A 90 -5.97 -4.41 -10.40
N ARG A 91 -6.33 -4.76 -11.64
CA ARG A 91 -5.59 -5.75 -12.45
C ARG A 91 -4.15 -5.32 -12.74
N MET A 92 -3.93 -4.04 -13.00
CA MET A 92 -2.57 -3.52 -13.22
C MET A 92 -1.74 -3.59 -11.95
N TRP A 93 -2.33 -3.18 -10.82
CA TRP A 93 -1.69 -3.27 -9.51
C TRP A 93 -1.37 -4.73 -9.12
N GLU A 94 -2.30 -5.66 -9.37
CA GLU A 94 -2.11 -7.09 -9.14
C GLU A 94 -0.90 -7.63 -9.92
N ALA A 95 -0.82 -7.32 -11.21
CA ALA A 95 0.29 -7.75 -12.07
C ALA A 95 1.65 -7.20 -11.61
N GLU A 96 1.71 -5.92 -11.20
CA GLU A 96 2.92 -5.31 -10.62
C GLU A 96 3.34 -6.04 -9.33
N ASN A 97 2.38 -6.32 -8.45
CA ASN A 97 2.65 -6.92 -7.15
C ASN A 97 3.08 -8.38 -7.24
N ILE A 98 2.50 -9.17 -8.15
CA ILE A 98 2.98 -10.52 -8.45
C ILE A 98 4.44 -10.48 -8.91
N GLY A 99 4.80 -9.53 -9.78
CA GLY A 99 6.19 -9.32 -10.21
C GLY A 99 7.13 -8.95 -9.05
N LEU A 100 6.70 -8.06 -8.16
CA LEU A 100 7.47 -7.65 -6.99
C LEU A 100 7.69 -8.81 -6.01
N ILE A 101 6.64 -9.61 -5.72
CA ILE A 101 6.72 -10.79 -4.85
C ILE A 101 7.72 -11.80 -5.42
N ARG A 102 7.62 -12.12 -6.72
CA ARG A 102 8.56 -13.03 -7.41
C ARG A 102 10.01 -12.52 -7.40
N SER A 103 10.20 -11.20 -7.36
CA SER A 103 11.55 -10.60 -7.33
C SER A 103 12.27 -10.76 -5.99
N ILE A 104 11.55 -11.09 -4.91
CA ILE A 104 12.11 -11.21 -3.56
C ILE A 104 13.05 -12.44 -3.52
N PRO A 105 12.66 -13.69 -3.81
CA PRO A 105 13.56 -14.85 -3.75
C PRO A 105 14.82 -14.76 -4.65
N ASN A 106 14.65 -14.37 -5.92
CA ASN A 106 15.73 -14.43 -6.91
C ASN A 106 16.91 -13.51 -6.55
N LYS A 107 16.64 -12.27 -6.12
CA LYS A 107 17.70 -11.32 -5.75
C LYS A 107 18.52 -11.76 -4.54
N TYR A 108 17.95 -12.55 -3.63
CA TYR A 108 18.67 -13.03 -2.45
C TYR A 108 19.56 -14.22 -2.76
N LEU A 109 19.09 -15.16 -3.58
CA LEU A 109 19.91 -16.30 -3.99
C LEU A 109 21.14 -15.82 -4.78
N ASP A 110 20.96 -14.85 -5.68
CA ASP A 110 22.07 -14.26 -6.44
C ASP A 110 23.07 -13.52 -5.53
N SER A 111 22.56 -12.72 -4.60
CA SER A 111 23.39 -12.00 -3.62
C SER A 111 24.13 -12.94 -2.67
N LEU A 112 23.45 -13.99 -2.18
CA LEU A 112 24.04 -15.01 -1.32
C LEU A 112 25.15 -15.75 -2.05
N HIS A 113 24.90 -16.17 -3.29
CA HIS A 113 25.89 -16.82 -4.13
C HIS A 113 27.14 -15.96 -4.27
N GLY A 114 26.99 -14.69 -4.65
CA GLY A 114 28.10 -13.75 -4.78
C GLY A 114 28.89 -13.57 -3.49
N GLN A 115 28.19 -13.39 -2.35
CA GLN A 115 28.82 -13.23 -1.04
C GLN A 115 29.56 -14.49 -0.58
N VAL A 116 28.99 -15.68 -0.79
CA VAL A 116 29.60 -16.96 -0.44
C VAL A 116 30.84 -17.23 -1.29
N VAL A 117 30.77 -17.00 -2.61
CA VAL A 117 31.94 -17.13 -3.51
C VAL A 117 33.08 -16.20 -3.06
N ALA A 118 32.78 -14.94 -2.77
CA ALA A 118 33.77 -13.98 -2.28
C ALA A 118 34.32 -14.33 -0.88
N ALA A 119 33.51 -14.91 0.01
CA ALA A 119 33.94 -15.36 1.32
C ALA A 119 34.89 -16.57 1.22
N VAL A 120 34.56 -17.54 0.36
CA VAL A 120 35.41 -18.71 0.09
C VAL A 120 36.76 -18.29 -0.48
N GLN A 121 36.78 -17.38 -1.45
CA GLN A 121 38.02 -16.87 -2.06
C GLN A 121 38.94 -16.15 -1.04
N ARG A 122 38.37 -15.57 0.02
CA ARG A 122 39.10 -14.84 1.07
C ARG A 122 39.50 -15.71 2.28
N GLY A 123 39.15 -17.00 2.27
CA GLY A 123 39.40 -17.89 3.42
C GLY A 123 38.57 -17.52 4.66
N THR A 124 37.38 -16.94 4.45
CA THR A 124 36.51 -16.50 5.55
C THR A 124 36.13 -17.66 6.48
N PRO A 125 36.25 -17.50 7.82
CA PRO A 125 35.89 -18.55 8.77
C PRO A 125 34.40 -18.94 8.71
N LEU A 126 34.10 -20.20 8.98
CA LEU A 126 32.73 -20.76 8.93
C LEU A 126 31.71 -19.96 9.75
N ARG A 127 32.11 -19.43 10.92
CA ARG A 127 31.24 -18.60 11.77
C ARG A 127 30.78 -17.33 11.06
N GLU A 128 31.65 -16.68 10.29
CA GLU A 128 31.34 -15.48 9.53
C GLU A 128 30.51 -15.80 8.28
N MET A 129 30.77 -16.94 7.63
CA MET A 129 29.91 -17.45 6.54
C MET A 129 28.48 -17.71 7.03
N THR A 130 28.30 -18.28 8.22
CA THR A 130 26.98 -18.47 8.84
C THR A 130 26.28 -17.14 9.13
N ALA A 131 27.03 -16.10 9.50
CA ALA A 131 26.48 -14.76 9.69
C ALA A 131 26.05 -14.12 8.36
N ILE A 132 26.81 -14.32 7.27
CA ILE A 132 26.45 -13.89 5.91
C ILE A 132 25.14 -14.53 5.47
N VAL A 133 25.00 -15.85 5.64
CA VAL A 133 23.78 -16.60 5.32
C VAL A 133 22.60 -16.05 6.13
N ARG A 134 22.72 -15.94 7.46
CA ARG A 134 21.66 -15.41 8.33
C ARG A 134 21.25 -13.98 7.95
N ASN A 135 22.22 -13.08 7.78
CA ASN A 135 21.95 -11.70 7.41
C ASN A 135 21.27 -11.61 6.03
N THR A 136 21.60 -12.51 5.11
CA THR A 136 20.96 -12.56 3.79
C THR A 136 19.49 -12.97 3.88
N TYR A 137 19.08 -13.74 4.90
CA TYR A 137 17.68 -14.12 5.15
C TYR A 137 16.87 -13.08 5.97
N ASP A 138 17.51 -12.17 6.73
CA ASP A 138 16.83 -11.06 7.41
C ASP A 138 16.42 -9.91 6.45
N VAL A 139 17.10 -9.77 5.31
CA VAL A 139 16.78 -8.77 4.27
C VAL A 139 15.45 -9.04 3.53
N PRO A 140 15.08 -10.29 3.18
CA PRO A 140 13.76 -10.64 2.62
C PRO A 140 12.59 -10.04 3.38
N ARG A 141 12.60 -10.14 4.71
CA ARG A 141 11.51 -9.62 5.55
C ARG A 141 11.40 -8.10 5.45
N LYS A 142 12.50 -7.37 5.61
CA LYS A 142 12.50 -5.89 5.54
C LYS A 142 12.11 -5.37 4.15
N ARG A 143 12.50 -6.09 3.09
CA ARG A 143 12.13 -5.74 1.71
C ARG A 143 10.66 -6.04 1.44
N ALA A 144 10.16 -7.20 1.86
CA ALA A 144 8.74 -7.53 1.80
C ALA A 144 7.92 -6.46 2.51
N GLU A 145 8.33 -6.09 3.73
CA GLU A 145 7.72 -5.03 4.54
C GLU A 145 7.70 -3.65 3.88
N LEU A 146 8.77 -3.32 3.17
CA LEU A 146 8.84 -2.10 2.38
C LEU A 146 7.86 -2.15 1.21
N ILE A 147 7.87 -3.24 0.44
CA ILE A 147 7.02 -3.43 -0.74
C ILE A 147 5.54 -3.40 -0.34
N ALA A 148 5.16 -4.13 0.70
CA ALA A 148 3.77 -4.16 1.19
C ALA A 148 3.24 -2.76 1.54
N ARG A 149 4.00 -2.01 2.35
CA ARG A 149 3.63 -0.64 2.74
C ARG A 149 3.49 0.28 1.54
N ASP A 150 4.48 0.22 0.66
CA ASP A 150 4.54 1.04 -0.55
C ASP A 150 3.34 0.76 -1.47
N GLN A 151 3.07 -0.51 -1.75
CA GLN A 151 2.07 -0.92 -2.72
C GLN A 151 0.64 -0.69 -2.24
N ILE A 152 0.36 -0.88 -0.95
CA ILE A 152 -0.95 -0.54 -0.37
C ILE A 152 -1.17 0.98 -0.39
N GLY A 153 -0.14 1.77 -0.04
CA GLY A 153 -0.22 3.24 -0.07
C GLY A 153 -0.49 3.78 -1.48
N LYS A 154 0.22 3.24 -2.47
CA LYS A 154 0.03 3.57 -3.90
C LYS A 154 -1.37 3.24 -4.38
N LEU A 155 -1.87 2.02 -4.07
CA LEU A 155 -3.21 1.62 -4.48
C LEU A 155 -4.28 2.54 -3.91
N ASN A 156 -4.16 2.89 -2.62
CA ASN A 156 -5.11 3.80 -1.99
C ASN A 156 -5.08 5.19 -2.65
N GLY A 157 -3.88 5.72 -2.96
CA GLY A 157 -3.73 6.98 -3.69
C GLY A 157 -4.38 6.93 -5.07
N GLN A 158 -4.11 5.88 -5.84
CA GLN A 158 -4.66 5.68 -7.19
C GLN A 158 -6.20 5.54 -7.18
N ILE A 159 -6.78 4.79 -6.24
CA ILE A 159 -8.24 4.66 -6.12
C ILE A 159 -8.86 6.00 -5.71
N THR A 160 -8.23 6.72 -4.79
CA THR A 160 -8.69 8.05 -4.37
C THR A 160 -8.70 9.03 -5.54
N GLU A 161 -7.60 9.10 -6.28
CA GLU A 161 -7.50 9.91 -7.51
C GLU A 161 -8.61 9.52 -8.50
N HIS A 162 -8.75 8.23 -8.79
CA HIS A 162 -9.71 7.73 -9.75
C HIS A 162 -11.15 8.15 -9.38
N ARG A 163 -11.54 8.02 -8.11
CA ARG A 163 -12.87 8.39 -7.64
C ARG A 163 -13.11 9.88 -7.69
N GLN A 164 -12.14 10.69 -7.23
CA GLN A 164 -12.27 12.14 -7.27
C GLN A 164 -12.43 12.64 -8.70
N ARG A 165 -11.56 12.19 -9.61
CA ARG A 165 -11.61 12.56 -11.02
C ARG A 165 -12.89 12.09 -11.71
N THR A 166 -13.36 10.88 -11.39
CA THR A 166 -14.64 10.36 -11.93
C THR A 166 -15.84 11.15 -11.43
N ALA A 167 -15.75 11.75 -10.24
CA ALA A 167 -16.76 12.65 -9.69
C ALA A 167 -16.60 14.12 -10.13
N GLY A 168 -15.74 14.41 -11.11
CA GLY A 168 -15.52 15.77 -11.63
C GLY A 168 -14.68 16.66 -10.73
N ILE A 169 -13.97 16.10 -9.75
CA ILE A 169 -13.12 16.88 -8.84
C ILE A 169 -11.73 17.01 -9.46
N ASP A 170 -11.36 18.24 -9.80
CA ASP A 170 -10.08 18.58 -10.42
C ASP A 170 -8.96 18.86 -9.41
N GLU A 171 -9.30 19.24 -8.18
CA GLU A 171 -8.38 19.71 -7.16
C GLU A 171 -8.52 18.97 -5.83
N TYR A 172 -7.40 18.83 -5.13
CA TYR A 172 -7.34 18.25 -3.80
C TYR A 172 -6.43 19.09 -2.89
N ARG A 173 -6.70 19.08 -1.59
CA ARG A 173 -5.79 19.56 -0.56
C ARG A 173 -4.86 18.43 -0.14
N TRP A 174 -3.57 18.70 -0.10
CA TRP A 174 -2.58 17.75 0.39
C TRP A 174 -2.70 17.63 1.90
N ARG A 175 -2.88 16.41 2.42
CA ARG A 175 -2.90 16.12 3.84
C ARG A 175 -1.78 15.14 4.22
N GLY A 176 -0.94 15.53 5.16
CA GLY A 176 0.20 14.80 5.68
C GLY A 176 -0.12 14.06 6.98
N ALA A 177 0.74 13.11 7.33
CA ALA A 177 0.74 12.47 8.64
C ALA A 177 1.28 13.41 9.74
N LEU A 178 2.10 14.40 9.36
CA LEU A 178 2.68 15.45 10.19
C LEU A 178 3.53 14.93 11.36
N ASP A 179 4.24 13.83 11.13
CA ASP A 179 5.21 13.27 12.08
C ASP A 179 6.65 13.43 11.61
N GLU A 180 7.61 13.04 12.45
CA GLU A 180 9.05 13.13 12.18
C GLU A 180 9.55 12.30 10.98
N ARG A 181 8.72 11.36 10.49
CA ARG A 181 9.06 10.44 9.39
C ARG A 181 8.55 10.96 8.06
N GLU A 182 7.68 11.97 8.07
CA GLU A 182 7.23 12.65 6.87
C GLU A 182 8.36 13.49 6.26
N ARG A 183 8.39 13.51 4.93
CA ARG A 183 9.40 14.27 4.21
C ARG A 183 9.15 15.76 4.39
N PRO A 184 10.18 16.60 4.59
CA PRO A 184 9.99 18.04 4.78
C PRO A 184 9.20 18.70 3.64
N GLU A 185 9.41 18.25 2.40
CA GLU A 185 8.68 18.72 1.23
C GLU A 185 7.19 18.36 1.26
N HIS A 186 6.79 17.28 1.92
CA HIS A 186 5.38 16.89 2.08
C HIS A 186 4.72 17.67 3.21
N VAL A 187 5.42 17.84 4.33
CA VAL A 187 4.96 18.71 5.43
C VAL A 187 4.71 20.14 4.92
N ALA A 188 5.59 20.65 4.06
CA ALA A 188 5.43 21.97 3.47
C ALA A 188 4.16 22.10 2.62
N ARG A 189 3.63 20.99 2.07
CA ARG A 189 2.42 20.98 1.23
C ARG A 189 1.12 20.91 2.03
N GLU A 190 1.18 20.66 3.34
CA GLU A 190 -0.01 20.49 4.18
C GLU A 190 -1.03 21.62 3.95
N GLY A 191 -2.27 21.22 3.64
CA GLY A 191 -3.40 22.11 3.41
C GLY A 191 -3.39 22.88 2.08
N GLN A 192 -2.31 22.81 1.30
CA GLN A 192 -2.22 23.45 -0.02
C GLN A 192 -3.02 22.66 -1.06
N ALA A 193 -3.64 23.39 -1.99
CA ALA A 193 -4.41 22.80 -3.09
C ALA A 193 -3.52 22.47 -4.28
N PHE A 194 -3.76 21.31 -4.90
CA PHE A 194 -3.07 20.82 -6.08
C PHE A 194 -4.09 20.30 -7.08
N LYS A 195 -3.78 20.42 -8.38
CA LYS A 195 -4.59 19.84 -9.44
C LYS A 195 -4.17 18.41 -9.71
N TRP A 196 -5.13 17.54 -10.01
CA TRP A 196 -4.84 16.19 -10.50
C TRP A 196 -4.11 16.18 -11.86
N THR A 197 -4.11 17.29 -12.60
CA THR A 197 -3.39 17.43 -13.87
C THR A 197 -2.01 18.06 -13.74
N ASP A 198 -1.67 18.59 -12.56
CA ASP A 198 -0.40 19.27 -12.29
C ASP A 198 0.19 18.76 -10.96
N PRO A 199 0.73 17.51 -10.95
CA PRO A 199 1.32 16.94 -9.76
C PRO A 199 2.58 17.69 -9.33
N PRO A 200 2.90 17.67 -8.02
CA PRO A 200 4.24 18.00 -7.56
C PRO A 200 5.32 17.11 -8.21
N PRO A 201 6.62 17.50 -8.15
CA PRO A 201 7.69 16.78 -8.85
C PRO A 201 7.84 15.29 -8.54
N ASP A 202 7.46 14.87 -7.33
CA ASP A 202 7.50 13.48 -6.87
C ASP A 202 6.13 12.77 -6.95
N GLY A 203 5.11 13.43 -7.49
CA GLY A 203 3.77 12.90 -7.71
C GLY A 203 2.74 13.32 -6.66
N HIS A 204 1.56 12.74 -6.79
CA HIS A 204 0.42 12.93 -5.89
C HIS A 204 0.61 12.18 -4.55
N PRO A 205 -0.18 12.48 -3.51
CA PRO A 205 -0.18 11.72 -2.27
C PRO A 205 -0.30 10.21 -2.51
N GLY A 206 0.53 9.41 -1.85
CA GLY A 206 0.59 7.95 -2.04
C GLY A 206 1.50 7.47 -3.17
N HIS A 207 1.93 8.32 -4.11
CA HIS A 207 2.84 7.91 -5.21
C HIS A 207 4.30 7.72 -4.76
N PRO A 208 4.90 8.63 -3.97
CA PRO A 208 6.28 8.47 -3.51
C PRO A 208 6.43 7.23 -2.61
N ILE A 209 7.63 6.65 -2.62
CA ILE A 209 7.91 5.47 -1.81
C ILE A 209 7.68 5.73 -0.32
N ARG A 210 6.88 4.86 0.32
CA ARG A 210 6.42 4.98 1.73
C ARG A 210 5.67 6.29 2.05
N CYS A 211 5.06 6.93 1.06
CA CYS A 211 4.20 8.08 1.31
C CYS A 211 2.96 7.66 2.11
N ARG A 212 2.61 8.44 3.14
CA ARG A 212 1.41 8.24 3.98
C ARG A 212 0.44 9.43 3.88
N CYS A 213 0.75 10.41 3.04
CA CYS A 213 -0.10 11.54 2.76
C CYS A 213 -1.33 11.08 1.96
N TRP A 214 -2.43 11.82 2.04
CA TRP A 214 -3.65 11.57 1.29
C TRP A 214 -4.18 12.85 0.64
N ALA A 215 -5.02 12.66 -0.37
CA ALA A 215 -5.67 13.74 -1.11
C ALA A 215 -7.07 13.99 -0.54
N GLU A 216 -7.25 15.09 0.18
CA GLU A 216 -8.58 15.55 0.61
C GLU A 216 -9.24 16.30 -0.56
N PRO A 217 -10.39 15.87 -1.09
CA PRO A 217 -11.01 16.52 -2.24
C PRO A 217 -11.39 17.97 -1.94
N VAL A 218 -11.13 18.88 -2.88
CA VAL A 218 -11.77 20.20 -2.88
C VAL A 218 -13.14 20.03 -3.52
N LEU A 219 -14.15 19.81 -2.67
CA LEU A 219 -15.50 19.52 -3.12
C LEU A 219 -16.16 20.74 -3.79
N PRO A 220 -16.76 20.58 -4.99
CA PRO A 220 -17.57 21.62 -5.62
C PRO A 220 -18.94 21.76 -4.91
N LEU A 221 -19.82 22.61 -5.44
CA LEU A 221 -21.23 22.56 -5.05
C LEU A 221 -21.84 21.24 -5.52
N LEU A 222 -22.87 20.76 -4.83
CA LEU A 222 -23.50 19.47 -5.15
C LEU A 222 -24.01 19.42 -6.61
N ASP A 223 -24.56 20.52 -7.11
CA ASP A 223 -25.09 20.63 -8.48
C ASP A 223 -23.99 20.56 -9.56
N ASP A 224 -22.75 20.86 -9.19
CA ASP A 224 -21.57 20.84 -10.06
C ASP A 224 -20.75 19.54 -9.91
N LEU A 225 -21.19 18.62 -9.05
CA LEU A 225 -20.55 17.33 -8.88
C LEU A 225 -21.00 16.39 -10.01
N ASP A 226 -20.05 15.86 -10.79
CA ASP A 226 -20.30 14.85 -11.82
C ASP A 226 -20.58 13.47 -11.20
N ALA A 227 -21.51 13.41 -10.26
CA ALA A 227 -22.06 12.18 -9.72
C ALA A 227 -23.35 11.83 -10.47
N LEU A 228 -23.47 10.57 -10.91
CA LEU A 228 -24.64 10.06 -11.62
C LEU A 228 -25.89 10.18 -10.74
N ILE A 229 -26.61 11.30 -10.92
CA ILE A 229 -28.02 11.59 -10.60
C ILE A 229 -28.53 10.98 -9.29
N VAL A 230 -28.67 11.83 -8.28
CA VAL A 230 -29.48 11.59 -7.08
C VAL A 230 -30.95 11.52 -7.50
N HIS A 231 -31.65 10.42 -7.18
CA HIS A 231 -33.12 10.37 -7.18
C HIS A 231 -33.66 10.69 -5.79
#